data_AF-A0A6C0HRP3-F1
#
_entry.id   AF-A0A6C0HRP3-F1
#
_cell.length_a   1.000
_cell.length_b   1.000
_cell.length_c   1.000
_cell.angle_alpha   90.00
_cell.angle_beta   90.00
_cell.angle_gamma   90.00
#
_symmetry.space_group_name_H-M   'P 1'
#
loop_
_entity.id
_entity.type
_entity.pdbx_description
1 polymer ?
#
loop_
_entity_poly.entity_id
_entity_poly.type
_entity_poly.pdbx_seq_one_letter_code
_entity_poly.pdbx_strand_id
1 'polypeptide(L)'
;MSHNIDKIFYINLDKRTDRRYEIEQELNNMELPYERFPAVYHKQGNVGCGYSHLSVLKLARDRGYKNVLIFEDDFTFLVSKPELESYLELIFNNIKNFDVCFLSYNCDSFQDIPGHSFVKRVLDSQTASGYIVNEKCYSKLIHLYEQTIPLLEQTDYHWIYATDITWKEFQKQDMWVCFDKRLGKQRASYSDNVGAFTDHGV
;
A
#
# COMPACT_ATOMS: atom_id res chain seq x y z
N MET A 1 -0.21 19.44 -0.14
CA MET A 1 0.34 18.08 0.06
C MET A 1 1.44 18.13 1.11
N SER A 2 1.40 17.23 2.11
CA SER A 2 2.38 17.22 3.20
C SER A 2 3.80 17.18 2.65
N HIS A 3 4.64 18.13 3.08
CA HIS A 3 6.08 18.21 2.76
C HIS A 3 6.87 16.95 3.17
N ASN A 4 6.22 15.97 3.80
CA ASN A 4 6.81 14.74 4.29
C ASN A 4 6.63 13.55 3.34
N ILE A 5 5.88 13.67 2.24
CA ILE A 5 5.80 12.63 1.20
C ILE A 5 6.66 13.06 0.02
N ASP A 6 7.76 12.34 -0.22
CA ASP A 6 8.69 12.67 -1.30
C ASP A 6 8.16 12.25 -2.67
N LYS A 7 7.38 11.15 -2.70
CA LYS A 7 6.83 10.62 -3.94
C LYS A 7 5.55 9.83 -3.73
N ILE A 8 4.66 9.93 -4.72
CA ILE A 8 3.49 9.07 -4.85
C ILE A 8 3.69 8.19 -6.08
N PHE A 9 3.55 6.89 -5.89
CA PHE A 9 3.55 5.90 -6.95
C PHE A 9 2.17 5.28 -7.06
N TYR A 10 1.77 4.92 -8.28
CA TYR A 10 0.72 3.92 -8.47
C TYR A 10 1.25 2.79 -9.36
N ILE A 11 0.83 1.57 -9.05
CA ILE A 11 1.24 0.35 -9.74
C ILE A 11 0.10 -0.08 -10.66
N ASN A 12 0.40 -0.24 -11.95
CA ASN A 12 -0.61 -0.60 -12.96
C ASN A 12 0.01 -1.43 -14.09
N LEU A 13 -0.67 -2.51 -14.49
CA LEU A 13 -0.27 -3.29 -15.67
C LEU A 13 -0.52 -2.50 -16.95
N ASP A 14 0.40 -2.55 -17.91
CA ASP A 14 0.27 -1.86 -19.21
C ASP A 14 -1.01 -2.25 -19.98
N LYS A 15 -1.46 -3.50 -19.84
CA LYS A 15 -2.69 -3.98 -20.47
C LYS A 15 -3.98 -3.45 -19.83
N ARG A 16 -3.94 -2.97 -18.58
CA ARG A 16 -5.11 -2.50 -17.81
C ARG A 16 -5.30 -1.00 -17.99
N THR A 17 -5.58 -0.60 -19.23
CA THR A 17 -5.83 0.82 -19.58
C THR A 17 -7.10 1.36 -18.93
N ASP A 18 -8.07 0.48 -18.63
CA ASP A 18 -9.27 0.77 -17.86
C ASP A 18 -8.93 1.22 -16.43
N ARG A 19 -8.24 0.39 -15.65
CA ARG A 19 -7.84 0.73 -14.26
C ARG A 19 -6.85 1.88 -14.22
N ARG A 20 -5.98 2.00 -15.22
CA ARG A 20 -5.10 3.16 -15.37
C ARG A 20 -5.90 4.47 -15.45
N TYR A 21 -6.93 4.50 -16.30
CA TYR A 21 -7.79 5.68 -16.41
C TYR A 21 -8.47 5.98 -15.07
N GLU A 22 -9.01 4.95 -14.40
CA GLU A 22 -9.68 5.11 -13.11
C GLU A 22 -8.76 5.71 -12.02
N ILE A 23 -7.56 5.15 -11.81
CA ILE A 23 -6.63 5.66 -10.79
C ILE A 23 -6.08 7.04 -11.14
N GLU A 24 -5.81 7.32 -12.42
CA GLU A 24 -5.36 8.66 -12.85
C GLU A 24 -6.46 9.70 -12.61
N GLN A 25 -7.75 9.36 -12.81
CA GLN A 25 -8.86 10.26 -12.46
C GLN A 25 -8.94 10.54 -10.96
N GLU A 26 -8.83 9.52 -10.11
CA GLU A 26 -8.80 9.67 -8.64
C GLU A 26 -7.68 10.62 -8.20
N LEU A 27 -6.46 10.38 -8.69
CA LEU A 27 -5.29 11.18 -8.32
C LEU A 27 -5.36 12.61 -8.87
N ASN A 28 -5.89 12.81 -10.08
CA ASN A 28 -6.11 14.12 -10.67
C ASN A 28 -7.17 14.92 -9.90
N ASN A 29 -8.28 14.28 -9.51
CA ASN A 29 -9.34 14.92 -8.72
C ASN A 29 -8.84 15.35 -7.32
N MET A 30 -7.88 14.62 -6.78
CA MET A 30 -7.21 14.96 -5.52
C MET A 30 -6.02 15.92 -5.71
N GLU A 31 -5.71 16.30 -6.95
CA GLU A 31 -4.58 17.15 -7.33
C GLU A 31 -3.24 16.65 -6.78
N LEU A 32 -3.05 15.33 -6.78
CA LEU A 32 -1.83 14.70 -6.27
C LEU A 32 -0.84 14.47 -7.42
N PRO A 33 0.40 14.99 -7.36
CA PRO A 33 1.46 14.53 -8.25
C PRO A 33 1.77 13.05 -8.05
N TYR A 34 1.86 12.30 -9.15
CA TYR A 34 2.15 10.87 -9.13
C TYR A 34 3.19 10.47 -10.18
N GLU A 35 3.79 9.29 -9.97
CA GLU A 35 4.57 8.57 -10.97
C GLU A 35 3.98 7.18 -11.17
N ARG A 36 3.63 6.87 -12.41
CA ARG A 36 3.20 5.51 -12.79
C ARG A 36 4.39 4.57 -12.71
N PHE A 37 4.24 3.48 -11.97
CA PHE A 37 5.11 2.32 -12.06
C PHE A 37 4.44 1.25 -12.93
N PRO A 38 5.03 0.87 -14.08
CA PRO A 38 4.50 -0.23 -14.89
C PRO A 38 4.66 -1.54 -14.10
N ALA A 39 3.53 -2.14 -13.73
CA ALA A 39 3.51 -3.36 -12.96
C ALA A 39 4.18 -4.51 -13.72
N VAL A 40 4.88 -5.38 -12.99
CA VAL A 40 5.52 -6.57 -13.53
C VAL A 40 4.44 -7.57 -13.91
N TYR A 41 4.31 -7.81 -15.22
CA TYR A 41 3.44 -8.87 -15.70
C TYR A 41 4.02 -10.24 -15.36
N HIS A 42 3.17 -11.11 -14.83
CA HIS A 42 3.49 -12.50 -14.57
C HIS A 42 2.25 -13.38 -14.81
N LYS A 43 2.46 -14.66 -15.15
CA LYS A 43 1.38 -15.63 -15.39
C LYS A 43 0.52 -15.88 -14.13
N GLN A 44 1.14 -15.85 -12.96
CA GLN A 44 0.50 -15.83 -11.65
C GLN A 44 0.43 -14.38 -11.19
N GLY A 45 -0.77 -13.79 -11.16
CA GLY A 45 -0.94 -12.35 -10.94
C GLY A 45 -0.39 -11.87 -9.60
N ASN A 46 -0.62 -12.63 -8.53
CA ASN A 46 -0.07 -12.39 -7.18
C ASN A 46 1.48 -12.30 -7.15
N VAL A 47 2.19 -13.10 -7.93
CA VAL A 47 3.65 -13.04 -8.09
C VAL A 47 4.05 -11.75 -8.80
N GLY A 48 3.33 -11.38 -9.87
CA GLY A 48 3.54 -10.10 -10.57
C GLY A 48 3.29 -8.89 -9.67
N CYS A 49 2.25 -8.95 -8.84
CA CYS A 49 1.98 -7.97 -7.79
C CYS A 49 3.16 -7.86 -6.82
N GLY A 50 3.63 -8.98 -6.26
CA GLY A 50 4.80 -9.00 -5.38
C GLY A 50 6.05 -8.37 -6.01
N TYR A 51 6.40 -8.76 -7.23
CA TYR A 51 7.55 -8.18 -7.93
C TYR A 51 7.37 -6.69 -8.22
N SER A 52 6.15 -6.21 -8.42
CA SER A 52 5.84 -4.80 -8.62
C SER A 52 6.10 -3.98 -7.35
N HIS A 53 5.57 -4.41 -6.20
CA HIS A 53 5.81 -3.75 -4.91
C HIS A 53 7.30 -3.79 -4.53
N LEU A 54 7.96 -4.94 -4.71
CA LEU A 54 9.41 -5.07 -4.50
C LEU A 54 10.20 -4.07 -5.35
N SER A 55 9.82 -3.91 -6.61
CA SER A 55 10.49 -2.99 -7.53
C SER A 55 10.29 -1.51 -7.14
N VAL A 56 9.08 -1.12 -6.73
CA VAL A 56 8.81 0.24 -6.24
C VAL A 56 9.59 0.53 -4.95
N LEU A 57 9.68 -0.43 -4.02
CA LEU A 57 10.48 -0.27 -2.80
C LEU A 57 11.97 -0.10 -3.09
N LYS A 58 12.53 -0.91 -4.00
CA LYS A 58 13.92 -0.76 -4.47
C LYS A 58 14.14 0.60 -5.12
N LEU A 59 13.20 1.03 -5.99
CA LEU A 59 13.26 2.33 -6.64
C LEU A 59 13.25 3.49 -5.64
N ALA A 60 12.36 3.45 -4.64
CA ALA A 60 12.29 4.46 -3.59
C ALA A 60 13.58 4.54 -2.77
N ARG A 61 14.13 3.39 -2.37
CA ARG A 61 15.41 3.28 -1.68
C ARG A 61 16.55 3.85 -2.52
N ASP A 62 16.67 3.44 -3.78
CA ASP A 62 17.78 3.83 -4.65
C ASP A 62 17.74 5.31 -5.02
N ARG A 63 16.53 5.92 -5.02
CA ARG A 63 16.33 7.37 -5.18
C ARG A 63 16.44 8.16 -3.87
N GLY A 64 16.63 7.50 -2.73
CA GLY A 64 16.78 8.14 -1.42
C GLY A 64 15.52 8.85 -0.92
N TYR A 65 14.33 8.37 -1.30
CA TYR A 65 13.07 8.89 -0.75
C TYR A 65 12.86 8.42 0.68
N LYS A 66 12.45 9.33 1.57
CA LYS A 66 12.20 9.06 2.99
C LYS A 66 10.82 8.49 3.24
N ASN A 67 9.80 9.04 2.59
CA ASN A 67 8.45 8.49 2.64
C ASN A 67 7.86 8.49 1.24
N VAL A 68 7.31 7.34 0.86
CA VAL A 68 6.56 7.21 -0.38
C VAL A 68 5.16 6.70 -0.10
N LEU A 69 4.20 7.23 -0.83
CA LEU A 69 2.82 6.74 -0.84
C LEU A 69 2.64 5.86 -2.07
N ILE A 70 2.19 4.63 -1.87
CA ILE A 70 2.06 3.62 -2.93
C ILE A 70 0.59 3.24 -3.03
N PHE A 71 0.08 3.25 -4.26
CA PHE A 71 -1.26 2.81 -4.60
C PHE A 71 -1.23 1.64 -5.59
N GLU A 72 -2.21 0.74 -5.48
CA GLU A 72 -2.62 -0.11 -6.60
C GLU A 72 -3.64 0.63 -7.47
N ASP A 73 -3.82 0.20 -8.71
CA ASP A 73 -4.70 0.86 -9.69
C ASP A 73 -6.21 0.64 -9.48
N ASP A 74 -6.61 -0.19 -8.50
CA ASP A 74 -7.99 -0.23 -7.98
C ASP A 74 -8.20 0.58 -6.71
N PHE A 75 -7.24 1.40 -6.27
CA PHE A 75 -7.48 2.30 -5.16
C PHE A 75 -8.53 3.38 -5.53
N THR A 76 -9.40 3.71 -4.57
CA THR A 76 -10.34 4.84 -4.67
C THR A 76 -10.41 5.58 -3.33
N PHE A 77 -10.47 6.91 -3.38
CA PHE A 77 -10.53 7.72 -2.16
C PHE A 77 -11.96 7.71 -1.57
N LEU A 78 -12.03 7.67 -0.23
CA LEU A 78 -13.26 7.80 0.54
C LEU A 78 -13.41 9.17 1.22
N VAL A 79 -12.43 10.05 1.01
CA VAL A 79 -12.33 11.35 1.65
C VAL A 79 -11.98 12.42 0.62
N SER A 80 -12.32 13.66 0.94
CA SER A 80 -11.94 14.81 0.14
C SER A 80 -10.43 15.13 0.27
N LYS A 81 -9.88 15.91 -0.67
CA LYS A 81 -8.49 16.39 -0.61
C LYS A 81 -8.15 17.09 0.72
N PRO A 82 -8.96 18.04 1.25
CA PRO A 82 -8.67 18.68 2.53
C PRO A 82 -8.64 17.69 3.71
N GLU A 83 -9.52 16.68 3.71
CA GLU A 83 -9.50 15.63 4.74
C GLU A 83 -8.23 14.79 4.64
N LEU A 84 -7.84 14.33 3.44
CA LEU A 84 -6.59 13.60 3.22
C LEU A 84 -5.39 14.42 3.73
N GLU A 85 -5.29 15.68 3.33
CA GLU A 85 -4.18 16.56 3.76
C GLU A 85 -4.15 16.73 5.29
N SER A 86 -5.32 16.87 5.92
CA SER A 86 -5.44 16.98 7.38
C SER A 86 -4.98 15.72 8.11
N TYR A 87 -5.35 14.53 7.62
CA TYR A 87 -4.89 13.26 8.18
C TYR A 87 -3.38 13.04 7.97
N LEU A 88 -2.86 13.40 6.81
CA LEU A 88 -1.42 13.35 6.54
C LEU A 88 -0.66 14.30 7.49
N GLU A 89 -1.14 15.51 7.70
CA GLU A 89 -0.53 16.43 8.65
C GLU A 89 -0.55 15.87 10.08
N LEU A 90 -1.69 15.31 10.52
CA LEU A 90 -1.83 14.70 11.84
C LEU A 90 -0.82 13.56 12.04
N ILE A 91 -0.70 12.62 11.10
CA ILE A 91 0.22 11.49 11.26
C ILE A 91 1.68 11.95 11.31
N PHE A 92 2.11 12.84 10.41
CA PHE A 92 3.51 13.28 10.38
C PHE A 92 3.89 14.17 11.57
N ASN A 93 2.95 14.96 12.11
CA ASN A 93 3.22 15.81 13.27
C ASN A 93 3.26 15.04 14.59
N ASN A 94 2.48 13.95 14.70
CA ASN A 94 2.26 13.28 15.98
C ASN A 94 2.92 11.89 16.08
N ILE A 95 3.06 11.16 14.96
CA ILE A 95 3.61 9.80 14.94
C ILE A 95 4.95 9.82 14.21
N LYS A 96 6.02 10.18 14.93
CA LYS A 96 7.34 10.45 14.32
C LYS A 96 8.03 9.24 13.69
N ASN A 97 7.71 8.02 14.11
CA ASN A 97 8.50 6.81 13.81
C ASN A 97 7.64 5.64 13.29
N PHE A 98 6.58 5.89 12.51
CA PHE A 98 5.87 4.77 11.88
C PHE A 98 6.71 4.12 10.79
N ASP A 99 6.51 2.81 10.57
CA ASP A 99 7.15 2.03 9.51
C ASP A 99 6.28 2.04 8.25
N VAL A 100 5.00 1.71 8.44
CA VAL A 100 3.97 1.71 7.41
C VAL A 100 2.70 2.35 7.97
N CYS A 101 2.05 3.20 7.17
CA CYS A 101 0.75 3.79 7.48
C CYS A 101 -0.25 3.47 6.37
N PHE A 102 -1.28 2.69 6.71
CA PHE A 102 -2.33 2.31 5.76
C PHE A 102 -3.37 3.42 5.54
N LEU A 103 -3.73 3.63 4.27
CA LEU A 103 -4.87 4.47 3.87
C LEU A 103 -6.11 3.60 3.60
N SER A 104 -5.89 2.41 3.05
CA SER A 104 -6.86 1.32 2.91
C SER A 104 -6.32 0.08 3.62
N TYR A 105 -7.19 -0.69 4.25
CA TYR A 105 -6.78 -1.83 5.07
C TYR A 105 -7.93 -2.80 5.30
N ASN A 106 -7.61 -4.10 5.26
CA ASN A 106 -8.42 -5.15 5.85
C ASN A 106 -7.76 -5.55 7.17
N CYS A 107 -8.27 -5.08 8.31
CA CYS A 107 -7.57 -5.21 9.60
C CYS A 107 -8.36 -6.11 10.54
N ASP A 108 -7.72 -7.20 10.96
CA ASP A 108 -8.27 -8.17 11.91
C ASP A 108 -8.03 -7.75 13.36
N SER A 109 -6.92 -7.03 13.62
CA SER A 109 -6.55 -6.62 14.98
C SER A 109 -5.79 -5.30 15.03
N PHE A 110 -6.21 -4.42 15.93
CA PHE A 110 -5.56 -3.14 16.21
C PHE A 110 -5.54 -2.83 17.71
N GLN A 111 -4.74 -1.82 18.07
CA GLN A 111 -4.68 -1.23 19.40
C GLN A 111 -4.79 0.29 19.30
N ASP A 112 -5.40 0.90 20.32
CA ASP A 112 -5.41 2.36 20.44
C ASP A 112 -4.01 2.89 20.74
N ILE A 113 -3.67 4.02 20.13
CA ILE A 113 -2.47 4.78 20.50
C ILE A 113 -2.90 5.88 21.48
N PRO A 114 -2.45 5.82 22.76
CA PRO A 114 -2.85 6.81 23.77
C PRO A 114 -2.60 8.25 23.31
N GLY A 115 -3.62 9.10 23.40
CA GLY A 115 -3.56 10.51 22.98
C GLY A 115 -3.76 10.75 21.48
N HIS A 116 -3.94 9.71 20.66
CA HIS A 116 -4.04 9.84 19.20
C HIS A 116 -5.24 9.06 18.64
N SER A 117 -6.45 9.60 18.79
CA SER A 117 -7.70 8.94 18.35
C SER A 117 -7.83 8.78 16.83
N PHE A 118 -7.11 9.57 16.04
CA PHE A 118 -7.17 9.55 14.57
C PHE A 118 -6.41 8.38 13.92
N VAL A 119 -5.65 7.61 14.71
CA VAL A 119 -4.75 6.56 14.23
C VAL A 119 -4.78 5.36 15.19
N LYS A 120 -4.66 4.16 14.65
CA LYS A 120 -4.55 2.90 15.39
C LYS A 120 -3.23 2.22 15.08
N ARG A 121 -2.72 1.48 16.06
CA ARG A 121 -1.60 0.55 15.90
C ARG A 121 -2.12 -0.76 15.31
N VAL A 122 -1.56 -1.19 14.19
CA VAL A 122 -2.02 -2.40 13.45
C VAL A 122 -1.25 -3.64 13.88
N LEU A 123 -1.94 -4.67 14.36
CA LEU A 123 -1.32 -5.94 14.76
C LEU A 123 -1.49 -7.06 13.73
N ASP A 124 -2.55 -6.97 12.93
CA ASP A 124 -2.85 -7.92 11.86
C ASP A 124 -3.74 -7.26 10.79
N SER A 125 -3.17 -6.99 9.62
CA SER A 125 -3.86 -6.39 8.49
C SER A 125 -3.29 -6.81 7.13
N GLN A 126 -4.15 -6.75 6.11
CA GLN A 126 -3.90 -7.09 4.71
C GLN A 126 -4.40 -5.97 3.79
N THR A 127 -4.23 -6.23 2.49
CA THR A 127 -4.28 -5.34 1.33
C THR A 127 -3.11 -4.35 1.26
N ALA A 128 -2.54 -4.24 0.05
CA ALA A 128 -1.52 -3.26 -0.30
C ALA A 128 -2.05 -2.17 -1.23
N SER A 129 -3.39 -2.02 -1.32
CA SER A 129 -4.03 -1.08 -2.24
C SER A 129 -3.65 0.39 -2.01
N GLY A 130 -3.32 0.80 -0.79
CA GLY A 130 -2.93 2.19 -0.49
C GLY A 130 -2.22 2.33 0.86
N TYR A 131 -0.92 2.63 0.83
CA TYR A 131 -0.12 2.78 2.06
C TYR A 131 1.09 3.70 1.89
N ILE A 132 1.49 4.34 2.98
CA ILE A 132 2.75 5.07 3.11
C ILE A 132 3.79 4.13 3.70
N VAL A 133 5.01 4.15 3.18
CA VAL A 133 6.14 3.40 3.75
C VAL A 133 7.34 4.33 3.96
N ASN A 134 7.91 4.26 5.16
CA ASN A 134 9.09 5.02 5.56
C ASN A 134 10.40 4.28 5.17
N GLU A 135 11.45 5.03 4.85
CA GLU A 135 12.75 4.51 4.38
C GLU A 135 13.37 3.46 5.28
N LYS A 136 13.17 3.58 6.61
CA LYS A 136 13.70 2.60 7.57
C LYS A 136 13.14 1.19 7.37
N CYS A 137 11.96 1.09 6.74
CA CYS A 137 11.28 -0.17 6.49
C CYS A 137 11.68 -0.79 5.13
N TYR A 138 12.28 -0.03 4.21
CA TYR A 138 12.54 -0.50 2.83
C TYR A 138 13.41 -1.75 2.80
N SER A 139 14.58 -1.73 3.45
CA SER A 139 15.49 -2.89 3.45
C SER A 139 14.83 -4.14 4.01
N LYS A 140 13.96 -3.98 5.01
CA LYS A 140 13.26 -5.07 5.68
C LYS A 140 12.22 -5.72 4.76
N LEU A 141 11.37 -4.89 4.14
CA LEU A 141 10.35 -5.37 3.19
C LEU A 141 10.98 -5.93 1.89
N ILE A 142 12.03 -5.28 1.38
CA ILE A 142 12.77 -5.76 0.21
C ILE A 142 13.33 -7.16 0.48
N HIS A 143 14.02 -7.35 1.61
CA HIS A 143 14.58 -8.64 1.97
C HIS A 143 13.51 -9.72 2.10
N LEU A 144 12.41 -9.41 2.78
CA LEU A 144 11.28 -10.32 2.92
C LEU A 144 10.74 -10.77 1.56
N TYR A 145 10.45 -9.82 0.67
CA TYR A 145 9.86 -10.13 -0.63
C TYR A 145 10.83 -10.85 -1.58
N GLU A 146 12.14 -10.55 -1.51
CA GLU A 146 13.15 -11.32 -2.24
C GLU A 146 13.18 -12.80 -1.83
N GLN A 147 12.79 -13.12 -0.60
CA GLN A 147 12.72 -14.50 -0.11
C GLN A 147 11.37 -15.16 -0.40
N THR A 148 10.26 -14.44 -0.22
CA THR A 148 8.92 -15.04 -0.25
C THR A 148 8.28 -15.09 -1.63
N ILE A 149 8.57 -14.13 -2.53
CA ILE A 149 8.00 -14.15 -3.88
C ILE A 149 8.41 -15.41 -4.68
N PRO A 150 9.68 -15.86 -4.66
CA PRO A 150 10.06 -17.12 -5.32
C PRO A 150 9.33 -18.34 -4.73
N LEU A 151 9.09 -18.36 -3.42
CA LEU A 151 8.31 -19.42 -2.77
C LEU A 151 6.85 -19.39 -3.20
N LEU A 152 6.26 -18.20 -3.33
CA LEU A 152 4.94 -18.01 -3.90
C LEU A 152 4.88 -18.56 -5.32
N GLU A 153 5.84 -18.19 -6.16
CA GLU A 153 5.89 -18.63 -7.57
C GLU A 153 6.01 -20.15 -7.72
N GLN A 154 6.79 -20.78 -6.85
CA GLN A 154 7.02 -22.22 -6.86
C GLN A 154 5.84 -23.02 -6.29
N THR A 155 5.19 -22.52 -5.23
CA THR A 155 4.20 -23.30 -4.46
C THR A 155 2.75 -22.93 -4.73
N ASP A 156 2.51 -21.71 -5.22
CA ASP A 156 1.19 -21.08 -5.34
C ASP A 156 0.43 -20.93 -4.01
N TYR A 157 1.14 -21.05 -2.88
CA TYR A 157 0.56 -20.93 -1.53
C TYR A 157 0.41 -19.45 -1.15
N HIS A 158 -0.53 -18.77 -1.82
CA HIS A 158 -0.81 -17.35 -1.59
C HIS A 158 -1.24 -17.04 -0.15
N TRP A 159 -1.88 -17.97 0.54
CA TRP A 159 -2.22 -17.84 1.97
C TRP A 159 -1.01 -17.88 2.93
N ILE A 160 0.20 -18.12 2.41
CA ILE A 160 1.47 -18.08 3.16
C ILE A 160 2.40 -17.01 2.61
N TYR A 161 2.57 -16.96 1.28
CA TYR A 161 3.66 -16.22 0.65
C TYR A 161 3.25 -14.96 -0.13
N ALA A 162 1.95 -14.61 -0.15
CA ALA A 162 1.55 -13.33 -0.73
C ALA A 162 2.17 -12.14 0.03
N THR A 163 2.42 -11.06 -0.70
CA THR A 163 3.10 -9.85 -0.24
C THR A 163 2.45 -9.25 1.02
N ASP A 164 1.12 -9.20 1.03
CA ASP A 164 0.30 -8.65 2.12
C ASP A 164 -0.04 -9.68 3.23
N ILE A 165 0.38 -10.93 3.04
CA ILE A 165 0.37 -11.97 4.08
C ILE A 165 1.70 -11.98 4.81
N THR A 166 2.80 -12.01 4.07
CA THR A 166 4.15 -12.19 4.63
C THR A 166 4.56 -11.02 5.52
N TRP A 167 4.24 -9.78 5.14
CA TRP A 167 4.60 -8.59 5.93
C TRP A 167 3.95 -8.54 7.33
N LYS A 168 2.95 -9.40 7.62
CA LYS A 168 2.27 -9.45 8.91
C LYS A 168 3.21 -9.88 10.02
N GLU A 169 4.26 -10.62 9.69
CA GLU A 169 5.27 -11.02 10.66
C GLU A 169 5.92 -9.80 11.36
N PHE A 170 5.94 -8.65 10.68
CA PHE A 170 6.48 -7.39 11.19
C PHE A 170 5.45 -6.54 11.92
N GLN A 171 4.15 -6.71 11.64
CA GLN A 171 3.10 -5.84 12.17
C GLN A 171 3.00 -5.87 13.69
N LYS A 172 3.38 -6.97 14.37
CA LYS A 172 3.38 -7.03 15.84
C LYS A 172 4.62 -6.38 16.48
N GLN A 173 5.74 -6.31 15.76
CA GLN A 173 7.03 -5.89 16.30
C GLN A 173 7.36 -4.43 15.94
N ASP A 174 7.01 -4.00 14.72
CA ASP A 174 7.32 -2.68 14.17
C ASP A 174 6.13 -1.74 14.30
N MET A 175 6.30 -0.43 14.09
CA MET A 175 5.25 0.58 14.21
C MET A 175 4.39 0.68 12.94
N TRP A 176 3.55 -0.32 12.71
CA TRP A 176 2.53 -0.29 11.66
C TRP A 176 1.27 0.39 12.18
N VAL A 177 0.71 1.31 11.40
CA VAL A 177 -0.46 2.09 11.79
C VAL A 177 -1.48 2.20 10.67
N CYS A 178 -2.72 2.49 11.02
CA CYS A 178 -3.76 2.87 10.07
C CYS A 178 -4.56 4.04 10.64
N PHE A 179 -5.17 4.85 9.78
CA PHE A 179 -6.12 5.86 10.24
C PHE A 179 -7.36 5.19 10.84
N ASP A 180 -7.96 5.78 11.88
CA ASP A 180 -9.21 5.27 12.48
C ASP A 180 -10.38 5.28 11.48
N LYS A 181 -10.35 6.25 10.56
CA LYS A 181 -11.20 6.32 9.37
C LYS A 181 -10.42 5.84 8.16
N ARG A 182 -10.96 4.88 7.38
CA ARG A 182 -10.41 4.53 6.06
C ARG A 182 -10.42 5.75 5.14
N LEU A 183 -9.26 6.08 4.58
CA LEU A 183 -9.11 7.19 3.63
C LEU A 183 -9.32 6.75 2.19
N GLY A 184 -9.19 5.45 1.93
CA GLY A 184 -9.57 4.83 0.67
C GLY A 184 -9.93 3.38 0.87
N LYS A 185 -10.27 2.75 -0.25
CA LYS A 185 -10.61 1.33 -0.32
C LYS A 185 -10.20 0.73 -1.65
N GLN A 186 -10.31 -0.59 -1.78
CA GLN A 186 -10.17 -1.27 -3.04
C GLN A 186 -11.50 -1.22 -3.83
N ARG A 187 -11.46 -0.78 -5.08
CA ARG A 187 -12.61 -0.69 -5.98
C ARG A 187 -13.06 -2.09 -6.40
N ALA A 188 -14.37 -2.34 -6.30
CA ALA A 188 -14.97 -3.57 -6.79
C ALA A 188 -14.75 -3.68 -8.32
N SER A 189 -13.99 -4.67 -8.75
CA SER A 189 -13.58 -4.85 -10.15
C SER A 189 -13.10 -6.28 -10.41
N TYR A 190 -12.81 -6.60 -11.68
CA TYR A 190 -12.12 -7.84 -12.02
C TYR A 190 -10.64 -7.75 -11.61
N SER A 191 -10.19 -8.71 -10.80
CA SER A 191 -8.83 -8.82 -10.30
C SER A 191 -8.02 -9.82 -11.14
N ASP A 192 -6.93 -9.36 -11.75
CA ASP A 192 -5.96 -10.24 -12.43
C ASP A 192 -5.22 -11.16 -11.44
N ASN A 193 -5.13 -10.77 -10.16
CA ASN A 193 -4.48 -11.57 -9.12
C ASN A 193 -5.33 -12.79 -8.72
N VAL A 194 -6.66 -12.62 -8.70
CA VAL A 194 -7.64 -13.66 -8.30
C VAL A 194 -8.25 -14.37 -9.51
N GLY A 195 -8.29 -13.72 -10.68
CA GLY A 195 -8.94 -14.23 -11.88
C GLY A 195 -10.47 -14.15 -11.86
N ALA A 196 -11.05 -13.31 -10.99
CA ALA A 196 -12.48 -13.17 -10.81
C ALA A 196 -12.88 -11.72 -10.47
N PHE A 197 -14.19 -11.44 -10.51
CA PHE A 197 -14.73 -10.21 -9.93
C PHE A 197 -14.61 -10.28 -8.41
N THR A 198 -14.04 -9.23 -7.83
CA THR A 198 -13.82 -9.11 -6.39
C THR A 198 -14.42 -7.82 -5.87
N ASP A 199 -15.19 -7.91 -4.79
CA ASP A 199 -15.58 -6.78 -3.95
C ASP A 199 -15.18 -7.11 -2.52
N HIS A 200 -14.07 -6.53 -2.08
CA HIS A 200 -13.55 -6.82 -0.75
C HIS A 200 -14.30 -6.02 0.34
N GLY A 201 -15.12 -5.03 -0.03
CA GLY A 201 -15.83 -4.18 0.93
C GLY A 201 -14.92 -3.40 1.88
N VAL A 202 -13.61 -3.39 1.61
CA VAL A 202 -12.55 -2.79 2.43
C VAL A 202 -11.69 -1.81 1.66
#